data_AF-A0A1V5S2T1-F1
#
_entry.id   AF-A0A1V5S2T1-F1
#
_cell.length_a   1.000
_cell.length_b   1.000
_cell.length_c   1.000
_cell.angle_alpha   90.00
_cell.angle_beta   90.00
_cell.angle_gamma   90.00
#
_symmetry.space_group_name_H-M   'P 1'
#
loop_
_entity.id
_entity.type
_entity.pdbx_description
1 polymer ?
#
loop_
_entity_poly.entity_id
_entity_poly.type
_entity_poly.pdbx_seq_one_letter_code
_entity_poly.pdbx_strand_id
1 'polypeptide(L)'
;MFWRISITALGLALILISLVEVLLYFFGETAVADVSVRRVGGANGGRIVSQRYEWSIDYSFSDKTGVSHSGHSTRRGNDISVKTENRVYYFPFAPYLNALKGEAKPNLSQPLYVLIGALLIYVMNKRSENGDTKKVRT
;
A
#
# COMPACT_ATOMS: atom_id res chain seq x y z
N MET A 1 -24.18 -13.81 7.81
CA MET A 1 -23.27 -14.06 6.67
C MET A 1 -22.52 -12.81 6.24
N PHE A 2 -23.21 -11.67 6.05
CA PHE A 2 -22.60 -10.38 5.64
C PHE A 2 -21.27 -10.05 6.35
N TRP A 3 -21.24 -10.06 7.69
CA TRP A 3 -20.04 -9.72 8.47
C TRP A 3 -18.80 -10.58 8.13
N ARG A 4 -18.98 -11.88 7.86
CA ARG A 4 -17.87 -12.78 7.49
C ARG A 4 -17.31 -12.40 6.13
N ILE A 5 -18.18 -12.10 5.16
CA ILE A 5 -17.80 -11.67 3.80
C ILE A 5 -17.03 -10.35 3.87
N SER A 6 -17.52 -9.38 4.63
CA SER A 6 -16.87 -8.07 4.77
C SER A 6 -15.47 -8.19 5.38
N ILE A 7 -15.28 -9.00 6.42
CA ILE A 7 -13.96 -9.19 7.03
C ILE A 7 -13.01 -9.94 6.09
N THR A 8 -13.48 -10.99 5.42
CA THR A 8 -12.66 -11.73 4.45
C THR A 8 -12.26 -10.83 3.28
N ALA A 9 -13.17 -9.99 2.77
CA ALA A 9 -12.88 -9.02 1.72
C ALA A 9 -11.83 -7.99 2.19
N LEU A 10 -11.94 -7.49 3.43
CA LEU A 10 -10.94 -6.59 4.01
C LEU A 10 -9.57 -7.28 4.13
N GLY A 11 -9.53 -8.52 4.60
CA GLY A 11 -8.29 -9.30 4.69
C GLY A 11 -7.62 -9.50 3.32
N LEU A 12 -8.42 -9.82 2.29
CA LEU A 12 -7.94 -9.93 0.91
C LEU A 12 -7.44 -8.59 0.38
N ALA A 13 -8.13 -7.49 0.65
CA ALA A 13 -7.71 -6.15 0.22
C ALA A 13 -6.34 -5.77 0.82
N LEU A 14 -6.11 -6.05 2.11
CA LEU A 14 -4.82 -5.78 2.77
C LEU A 14 -3.66 -6.57 2.13
N ILE A 15 -3.92 -7.84 1.82
CA ILE A 15 -2.93 -8.70 1.13
C ILE A 15 -2.65 -8.15 -0.28
N LEU A 16 -3.70 -7.82 -1.03
CA LEU A 16 -3.59 -7.33 -2.41
C LEU A 16 -2.80 -6.02 -2.49
N ILE A 17 -3.08 -5.05 -1.62
CA ILE A 17 -2.35 -3.77 -1.59
C ILE A 17 -0.85 -4.01 -1.41
N SER A 18 -0.49 -4.87 -0.46
CA SER A 18 0.92 -5.22 -0.20
C SER A 18 1.56 -5.95 -1.36
N LEU A 19 0.81 -6.85 -2.01
CA LEU A 19 1.29 -7.62 -3.14
C LEU A 19 1.57 -6.72 -4.36
N VAL A 20 0.71 -5.72 -4.61
CA VAL A 20 0.87 -4.78 -5.73
C VAL A 20 2.18 -4.01 -5.63
N GLU A 21 2.53 -3.47 -4.46
CA GLU A 21 3.79 -2.74 -4.26
C GLU A 21 5.02 -3.63 -4.53
N VAL A 22 5.00 -4.86 -4.01
CA VAL A 22 6.09 -5.84 -4.22
C VAL A 22 6.19 -6.22 -5.68
N LEU A 23 5.06 -6.51 -6.33
CA LEU A 23 5.04 -6.84 -7.76
C LEU A 23 5.50 -5.66 -8.62
N LEU A 24 5.14 -4.42 -8.27
CA LEU A 24 5.61 -3.22 -8.96
C LEU A 24 7.14 -3.08 -8.87
N TYR A 25 7.72 -3.42 -7.72
CA TYR A 25 9.17 -3.36 -7.54
C TYR A 25 9.92 -4.36 -8.43
N PHE A 26 9.39 -5.59 -8.58
CA PHE A 26 10.04 -6.66 -9.34
C PHE A 26 9.70 -6.67 -10.84
N PHE A 27 8.46 -6.35 -11.20
CA PHE A 27 7.91 -6.49 -12.55
C PHE A 27 7.42 -5.16 -13.15
N GLY A 28 7.39 -4.08 -12.37
CA GLY A 28 6.97 -2.77 -12.86
C GLY A 28 8.01 -2.14 -13.78
N GLU A 29 7.54 -1.36 -14.75
CA GLU A 29 8.37 -0.51 -15.58
C GLU A 29 8.69 0.79 -14.84
N THR A 30 9.80 1.45 -15.20
CA THR A 30 10.19 2.72 -14.60
C THR A 30 10.01 3.88 -15.56
N ALA A 31 9.38 4.95 -15.09
CA ALA A 31 9.37 6.26 -15.76
C ALA A 31 9.98 7.34 -14.84
N VAL A 32 10.47 8.42 -15.46
CA VAL A 32 10.84 9.64 -14.75
C VAL A 32 9.56 10.43 -14.49
N ALA A 33 9.40 10.90 -13.26
CA ALA A 33 8.25 11.67 -12.83
C ALA A 33 8.66 13.11 -12.46
N ASP A 34 7.79 14.05 -12.77
CA ASP A 34 7.79 15.37 -12.15
C ASP A 34 7.19 15.23 -10.74
N VAL A 35 7.92 15.66 -9.72
CA VAL A 35 7.56 15.47 -8.31
C VAL A 35 7.45 16.82 -7.64
N SER A 36 6.26 17.11 -7.10
CA SER A 36 5.98 18.27 -6.27
C SER A 36 5.85 17.83 -4.82
N VAL A 37 6.63 18.46 -3.94
CA VAL A 37 6.65 18.15 -2.51
C VAL A 37 6.18 19.37 -1.74
N ARG A 38 5.13 19.20 -0.92
CA ARG A 38 4.57 20.28 -0.11
C ARG A 38 4.28 19.82 1.31
N ARG A 39 4.52 20.68 2.29
CA ARG A 39 4.21 20.40 3.69
C ARG A 39 2.71 20.55 3.93
N VAL A 40 2.12 19.62 4.68
CA VAL A 40 0.70 19.63 5.02
C VAL A 40 0.52 19.61 6.53
N GLY A 41 -0.38 20.46 7.03
CA GLY A 41 -0.69 20.56 8.46
C GLY A 41 0.40 21.25 9.29
N GLY A 42 0.35 21.02 10.61
CA GLY A 42 1.25 21.59 11.60
C GLY A 42 2.24 20.57 12.18
N ALA A 43 3.18 21.05 12.99
CA ALA A 43 4.14 20.22 13.68
C ALA A 43 3.46 19.28 14.69
N ASN A 44 3.80 18.00 14.68
CA ASN A 44 3.40 17.06 15.72
C ASN A 44 4.45 17.01 16.85
N GLY A 45 4.19 17.71 17.95
CA GLY A 45 5.10 17.81 19.10
C GLY A 45 5.35 16.49 19.84
N GLY A 46 4.48 15.48 19.66
CA GLY A 46 4.64 14.14 20.24
C GLY A 46 5.58 13.22 19.47
N ARG A 47 6.21 13.70 18.38
CA ARG A 47 7.11 12.90 17.54
C ARG A 47 8.54 13.43 17.54
N ILE A 48 9.46 12.52 17.30
CA ILE A 48 10.87 12.83 17.06
C ILE A 48 11.01 13.79 15.87
N VAL A 49 12.07 14.59 15.89
CA VAL A 49 12.28 15.69 14.91
C VAL A 49 12.21 15.20 13.46
N SER A 50 12.71 13.99 13.17
CA SER A 50 12.70 13.40 11.83
C SER A 50 11.32 12.98 11.29
N GLN A 51 10.26 13.02 12.10
CA GLN A 51 8.90 12.62 11.73
C GLN A 51 7.83 13.63 12.16
N ARG A 52 8.25 14.88 12.43
CA ARG A 52 7.42 15.91 13.04
C ARG A 52 6.40 16.49 12.07
N TYR A 53 6.73 16.54 10.78
CA TYR A 53 5.90 17.13 9.74
C TYR A 53 5.42 16.09 8.74
N GLU A 54 4.27 16.38 8.14
CA GLU A 54 3.70 15.58 7.07
C GLU A 54 3.89 16.30 5.74
N TRP A 55 4.28 15.56 4.73
CA TRP A 55 4.60 16.06 3.40
C TRP A 55 3.75 15.31 2.38
N SER A 56 2.99 16.06 1.59
CA SER A 56 2.28 15.61 0.40
C SER A 56 3.25 15.59 -0.77
N ILE A 57 3.31 14.45 -1.44
CA ILE A 57 4.16 14.20 -2.59
C ILE A 57 3.22 13.90 -3.75
N ASP A 58 3.04 14.91 -4.58
CA ASP A 58 2.22 14.83 -5.78
C ASP A 58 3.17 14.60 -6.96
N TYR A 59 2.88 13.64 -7.84
CA TYR A 59 3.76 13.35 -8.96
C TYR A 59 3.01 13.04 -10.25
N SER A 60 3.65 13.31 -11.38
CA SER A 60 3.12 12.98 -12.71
C SER A 60 4.21 12.38 -13.59
N PHE A 61 3.85 11.43 -14.44
CA PHE A 61 4.77 10.74 -15.35
C PHE A 61 4.07 10.38 -16.66
N SER A 62 4.83 10.32 -17.75
CA SER A 62 4.34 9.81 -19.02
C SER A 62 4.69 8.33 -19.17
N ASP A 63 3.73 7.52 -19.59
CA ASP A 63 4.00 6.14 -19.97
C ASP A 63 4.68 6.06 -21.36
N LYS A 64 5.02 4.84 -21.80
CA LYS A 64 5.63 4.59 -23.12
C LYS A 64 4.76 5.02 -24.30
N THR A 65 3.45 5.20 -24.10
CA THR A 65 2.51 5.66 -25.13
C THR A 65 2.39 7.19 -25.15
N GLY A 66 3.06 7.89 -24.21
CA GLY A 66 3.02 9.34 -24.07
C GLY A 66 1.83 9.84 -23.25
N VAL A 67 1.01 8.94 -22.68
CA VAL A 67 -0.12 9.33 -21.84
C VAL A 67 0.39 9.72 -20.46
N SER A 68 -0.05 10.88 -19.97
CA SER A 68 0.31 11.38 -18.64
C SER A 68 -0.57 10.75 -17.58
N HIS A 69 0.08 10.22 -16.54
CA HIS A 69 -0.55 9.68 -15.34
C HIS A 69 -0.08 10.48 -14.12
N SER A 70 -0.91 10.51 -13.09
CA SER A 70 -0.59 11.16 -11.83
C SER A 70 -0.73 10.20 -10.67
N GLY A 71 0.08 10.40 -9.65
CA GLY A 71 -0.02 9.70 -8.39
C GLY A 71 0.20 10.65 -7.22
N HIS A 72 -0.09 10.14 -6.03
CA HIS A 72 0.03 10.88 -4.80
C HIS A 72 0.55 9.97 -3.71
N SER A 73 1.38 10.53 -2.83
CA SER A 73 1.80 9.86 -1.61
C SER A 73 2.02 10.85 -0.47
N THR A 74 2.03 10.31 0.74
CA THR A 74 2.22 11.08 1.95
C THR A 74 3.37 10.50 2.76
N ARG A 75 4.31 11.36 3.15
CA ARG A 75 5.49 10.96 3.93
C ARG A 75 5.69 11.88 5.12
N ARG A 76 6.14 11.30 6.23
CA ARG A 76 6.58 12.09 7.39
C ARG A 76 8.07 12.39 7.30
N GLY A 77 8.42 13.62 7.68
CA GLY A 77 9.79 14.13 7.61
C GLY A 77 10.08 15.19 8.65
N ASN A 78 11.27 15.77 8.53
CA ASN A 78 11.71 16.89 9.33
C ASN A 78 11.12 18.22 8.81
N ASP A 79 11.62 19.31 9.36
CA ASP A 79 11.31 20.70 9.06
C ASP A 79 11.78 21.20 7.68
N ILE A 80 12.79 20.54 7.09
CA ILE A 80 13.48 21.03 5.89
C ILE A 80 12.85 20.47 4.61
N SER A 81 12.74 19.15 4.47
CA SER A 81 11.99 18.47 3.38
C SER A 81 12.12 16.94 3.52
N VAL A 82 11.28 16.19 2.82
CA VAL A 82 11.45 14.75 2.63
C VAL A 82 12.24 14.47 1.36
N LYS A 83 13.20 13.53 1.44
CA LYS A 83 13.89 13.04 0.25
C LYS A 83 12.94 12.18 -0.58
N THR A 84 12.70 12.61 -1.81
CA THR A 84 11.87 11.92 -2.80
C THR A 84 12.71 11.54 -4.01
N GLU A 85 12.47 10.35 -4.55
CA GLU A 85 13.09 9.88 -5.80
C GLU A 85 12.17 10.30 -6.96
N ASN A 86 12.72 10.73 -8.09
CA ASN A 86 11.96 11.15 -9.28
C ASN A 86 11.62 9.98 -10.22
N ARG A 87 11.62 8.75 -9.71
CA ARG A 87 11.31 7.55 -10.49
C ARG A 87 10.06 6.89 -9.94
N VAL A 88 9.18 6.52 -10.86
CA VAL A 88 7.92 5.83 -10.56
C VAL A 88 7.98 4.45 -11.18
N TYR A 89 7.58 3.44 -10.42
CA TYR A 89 7.23 2.13 -10.94
C TYR A 89 5.76 2.11 -11.32
N TYR A 90 5.44 1.57 -12.49
CA TYR A 90 4.07 1.39 -12.93
C TYR A 90 3.93 0.09 -13.72
N PHE A 91 2.72 -0.46 -13.80
CA PHE A 91 2.44 -1.55 -14.74
C PHE A 91 1.98 -0.97 -16.08
N PRO A 92 2.58 -1.36 -17.22
CA PRO A 92 2.19 -0.83 -18.53
C PRO A 92 0.75 -1.19 -18.92
N PHE A 93 0.23 -2.33 -18.46
CA PHE A 93 -1.16 -2.75 -18.66
C PHE A 93 -2.14 -2.10 -17.67
N ALA A 94 -1.65 -1.53 -16.58
CA ALA A 94 -2.44 -0.89 -15.54
C ALA A 94 -1.68 0.31 -14.93
N PRO A 95 -1.50 1.43 -15.66
CA PRO A 95 -0.64 2.54 -15.23
C PRO A 95 -1.14 3.26 -13.97
N TYR A 96 -2.43 3.10 -13.62
CA TYR A 96 -3.01 3.60 -12.37
C TYR A 96 -2.49 2.85 -11.14
N LEU A 97 -1.96 1.63 -11.30
CA LEU A 97 -1.15 0.96 -10.28
C LEU A 97 0.27 1.48 -10.45
N ASN A 98 0.57 2.56 -9.76
CA ASN A 98 1.88 3.17 -9.75
C ASN A 98 2.32 3.52 -8.33
N ALA A 99 3.62 3.58 -8.12
CA ALA A 99 4.23 3.97 -6.86
C ALA A 99 5.58 4.61 -7.11
N LEU A 100 5.94 5.61 -6.31
CA LEU A 100 7.31 6.13 -6.30
C LEU A 100 8.28 5.02 -5.90
N LYS A 101 9.49 5.05 -6.47
CA LYS A 101 10.53 4.06 -6.18
C LYS A 101 10.87 3.95 -4.69
N GLY A 102 10.71 5.04 -3.94
CA GLY A 102 10.89 5.05 -2.49
C GLY A 102 9.83 4.24 -1.72
N GLU A 103 8.66 4.00 -2.32
CA GLU A 103 7.50 3.34 -1.70
C GLU A 103 7.32 1.90 -2.17
N ALA A 104 7.57 1.64 -3.47
CA ALA A 104 7.58 0.28 -4.00
C ALA A 104 8.68 -0.59 -3.35
N LYS A 105 9.72 0.02 -2.75
CA LYS A 105 10.77 -0.71 -2.04
C LYS A 105 10.16 -1.60 -0.96
N PRO A 106 10.52 -2.90 -0.92
CA PRO A 106 10.03 -3.79 0.11
C PRO A 106 10.25 -3.22 1.50
N ASN A 107 9.17 -3.11 2.27
CA ASN A 107 9.15 -2.45 3.57
C ASN A 107 8.61 -3.41 4.64
N LEU A 108 8.86 -3.11 5.92
CA LEU A 108 8.41 -3.97 7.02
C LEU A 108 6.88 -3.93 7.23
N SER A 109 6.19 -2.94 6.67
CA SER A 109 4.72 -2.87 6.70
C SER A 109 4.05 -3.90 5.79
N GLN A 110 4.64 -4.25 4.65
CA GLN A 110 4.11 -5.26 3.72
C GLN A 110 3.91 -6.64 4.38
N PRO A 111 4.90 -7.27 5.05
CA PRO A 111 4.68 -8.55 5.72
C PRO A 111 3.69 -8.42 6.88
N LEU A 112 3.62 -7.26 7.55
CA LEU A 112 2.62 -7.01 8.59
C LEU A 112 1.19 -7.00 8.03
N TYR A 113 0.95 -6.33 6.91
CA TYR A 113 -0.35 -6.34 6.24
C TYR A 113 -0.77 -7.72 5.75
N VAL A 114 0.18 -8.48 5.19
CA VAL A 114 -0.05 -9.89 4.81
C VAL A 114 -0.43 -10.72 6.03
N LEU A 115 0.29 -10.56 7.14
CA LEU A 115 0.03 -11.29 8.39
C LEU A 115 -1.36 -10.93 8.97
N ILE A 116 -1.69 -9.64 9.04
CA ILE A 116 -3.00 -9.18 9.52
C ILE A 116 -4.12 -9.69 8.60
N GLY A 117 -3.97 -9.57 7.28
CA GLY A 117 -4.95 -10.04 6.31
C GLY A 117 -5.17 -11.55 6.40
N ALA A 118 -4.09 -12.33 6.51
CA ALA A 118 -4.16 -13.78 6.68
C ALA A 118 -4.83 -14.16 8.00
N LEU A 119 -4.54 -13.45 9.10
CA LEU A 119 -5.17 -13.67 10.40
C LEU A 119 -6.67 -13.39 10.36
N LEU A 120 -7.10 -12.30 9.72
CA LEU A 120 -8.51 -11.96 9.56
C LEU A 120 -9.27 -13.07 8.81
N ILE A 121 -8.72 -13.55 7.70
CA ILE A 121 -9.30 -14.63 6.91
C ILE A 121 -9.34 -15.93 7.73
N TYR A 122 -8.25 -16.27 8.43
CA TYR A 122 -8.16 -17.47 9.26
C TYR A 122 -9.20 -17.48 10.39
N VAL A 123 -9.28 -16.40 11.18
CA VAL A 123 -10.22 -16.30 12.30
C VAL A 123 -11.67 -16.42 11.82
N MET A 124 -12.00 -15.83 10.67
CA MET A 124 -13.36 -15.92 10.11
C MET A 124 -13.71 -17.29 9.54
N ASN A 125 -12.74 -18.01 8.99
CA ASN A 125 -12.96 -19.34 8.42
C ASN A 125 -12.90 -20.46 9.47
N LYS A 126 -12.20 -20.27 10.59
CA LYS A 126 -12.04 -21.27 11.66
C LYS A 126 -13.35 -21.76 12.31
N ARG A 127 -14.43 -20.97 12.26
CA ARG A 127 -15.73 -21.35 12.86
C ARG A 127 -16.66 -22.16 11.95
N SER A 128 -16.26 -22.44 10.71
CA SER A 128 -17.07 -23.25 9.78
C SER A 128 -16.77 -24.74 9.81
N GLU A 129 -15.69 -25.16 10.47
CA GLU A 129 -15.18 -26.54 10.38
C GLU A 129 -15.58 -27.42 11.58
N ASN A 130 -15.92 -26.81 12.73
CA ASN A 130 -16.31 -27.54 13.95
C ASN A 130 -17.82 -27.82 14.06
N GLY A 131 -18.61 -27.51 13.02
CA GLY A 131 -20.07 -27.61 13.05
C GLY A 131 -20.67 -28.90 12.47
N ASP A 132 -19.97 -29.58 11.55
CA ASP A 132 -20.56 -30.68 10.75
C ASP A 132 -20.10 -32.09 11.15
N THR A 133 -19.13 -32.24 12.06
CA THR A 133 -18.63 -33.56 12.50
C THR A 133 -19.36 -34.14 13.72
N LYS A 134 -20.46 -33.53 14.17
CA LYS A 134 -21.32 -34.07 15.25
C LYS A 134 -22.73 -34.49 14.77
N LYS A 135 -22.84 -35.08 13.59
CA LYS A 135 -24.10 -35.72 13.14
C LYS A 135 -23.93 -37.02 12.36
N VAL A 136 -22.94 -37.86 12.69
CA VAL A 136 -22.97 -39.27 12.25
C VAL A 136 -22.36 -40.15 13.35
N ARG A 137 -23.21 -40.55 14.31
CA ARG A 137 -23.08 -41.78 15.10
C ARG A 137 -24.41 -41.98 15.83
N THR A 138 -25.37 -42.51 15.08
CA THR A 138 -26.40 -43.41 15.62
C THR A 138 -25.86 -44.82 15.50
#